data_AF-A0A090QWJ3-F1
#
_entry.id   AF-A0A090QWJ3-F1
#
_cell.length_a   1.000
_cell.length_b   1.000
_cell.length_c   1.000
_cell.angle_alpha   90.00
_cell.angle_beta   90.00
_cell.angle_gamma   90.00
#
_symmetry.space_group_name_H-M   'P 1'
#
loop_
_entity.id
_entity.type
_entity.pdbx_description
1 polymer ?
#
loop_
_entity_poly.entity_id
_entity_poly.type
_entity_poly.pdbx_seq_one_letter_code
_entity_poly.pdbx_strand_id
1 'polypeptide(L)'
;MTLAQISAAMFKAGGEPPAVMPYVTSGPRSMIGHATWEGRIVGPDEHVFLEVGGCYRRYHTAMMRTAINGPLTDSMYKAQELMKMALDTLHGYVQPGMTVSDVDNLVRNIISHNDVGARLITRSGYSIGIAFPPSWDEGYICSLKQGDSTILRQGMTFHIIPWMWGVDGNKTCGISDTIYVTDTGIESFFTLDKDFVVHDTPSQSAQPRSSKARQQAKQRPTTDLNIVNVQEAKDA
;
A
#
# COMPACT_ATOMS: atom_id res chain seq x y z
N MET A 1 -14.65 0.29 8.95
CA MET A 1 -14.49 1.35 9.98
C MET A 1 -13.47 2.41 9.54
N THR A 2 -12.28 2.01 9.07
CA THR A 2 -11.19 2.92 8.66
C THR A 2 -11.59 4.00 7.66
N LEU A 3 -12.25 3.65 6.54
CA LEU A 3 -12.68 4.65 5.55
C LEU A 3 -13.62 5.71 6.15
N ALA A 4 -14.60 5.27 6.96
CA ALA A 4 -15.54 6.18 7.58
C ALA A 4 -14.83 7.20 8.48
N GLN A 5 -13.79 6.77 9.19
CA GLN A 5 -12.96 7.67 10.01
C GLN A 5 -12.14 8.63 9.16
N ILE A 6 -11.51 8.16 8.08
CA ILE A 6 -10.77 9.01 7.12
C ILE A 6 -11.70 10.09 6.55
N SER A 7 -12.84 9.68 6.01
CA SER A 7 -13.82 10.59 5.40
C SER A 7 -14.35 11.59 6.43
N ALA A 8 -14.70 11.12 7.63
CA ALA A 8 -15.15 12.00 8.71
C ALA A 8 -14.07 12.99 9.14
N ALA A 9 -12.80 12.58 9.22
CA ALA A 9 -11.69 13.46 9.56
C ALA A 9 -11.48 14.54 8.49
N MET A 10 -11.49 14.15 7.20
CA MET A 10 -11.38 15.08 6.08
C MET A 10 -12.49 16.13 6.08
N PHE A 11 -13.75 15.72 6.28
CA PHE A 11 -14.87 16.65 6.33
C PHE A 11 -14.86 17.53 7.58
N LYS A 12 -14.47 16.99 8.75
CA LYS A 12 -14.30 17.78 9.97
C LYS A 12 -13.19 18.82 9.86
N ALA A 13 -12.15 18.55 9.07
CA ALA A 13 -11.09 19.52 8.78
C ALA A 13 -11.53 20.62 7.79
N GLY A 14 -12.78 20.59 7.30
CA GLY A 14 -13.31 21.56 6.33
C GLY A 14 -13.15 21.15 4.87
N GLY A 15 -12.75 19.90 4.60
CA GLY A 15 -12.66 19.37 3.25
C GLY A 15 -14.02 19.16 2.59
N GLU A 16 -14.03 19.26 1.27
CA GLU A 16 -15.17 18.93 0.40
C GLU A 16 -15.10 17.45 -0.05
N PRO A 17 -16.18 16.89 -0.63
CA PRO A 17 -16.12 15.58 -1.27
C PRO A 17 -15.04 15.56 -2.38
N PRO A 18 -14.03 14.68 -2.28
CA PRO A 18 -13.03 14.52 -3.33
C PRO A 18 -13.63 13.87 -4.59
N ALA A 19 -12.95 14.03 -5.72
CA ALA A 19 -13.36 13.44 -7.00
C ALA A 19 -13.39 11.90 -6.97
N VAL A 20 -12.59 11.27 -6.10
CA VAL A 20 -12.57 9.83 -5.85
C VAL A 20 -12.58 9.59 -4.35
N MET A 21 -13.25 8.52 -3.92
CA MET A 21 -13.15 8.08 -2.54
C MET A 21 -11.77 7.49 -2.23
N PRO A 22 -11.28 7.58 -0.98
CA PRO A 22 -9.97 7.04 -0.63
C PRO A 22 -9.77 5.56 -0.98
N TYR A 23 -8.58 5.22 -1.43
CA TYR A 23 -8.14 3.84 -1.58
C TYR A 23 -7.59 3.35 -0.24
N VAL A 24 -8.19 2.28 0.28
CA VAL A 24 -7.82 1.69 1.58
C VAL A 24 -7.82 0.18 1.40
N THR A 25 -6.64 -0.42 1.36
CA THR A 25 -6.48 -1.86 1.17
C THR A 25 -5.54 -2.43 2.23
N SER A 26 -5.73 -3.70 2.59
CA SER A 26 -4.95 -4.36 3.63
C SER A 26 -4.46 -5.73 3.19
N GLY A 27 -3.25 -6.09 3.65
CA GLY A 27 -2.62 -7.37 3.38
C GLY A 27 -2.58 -7.70 1.88
N PRO A 28 -2.98 -8.91 1.46
CA PRO A 28 -2.93 -9.33 0.05
C PRO A 28 -3.74 -8.45 -0.91
N ARG A 29 -4.81 -7.79 -0.44
CA ARG A 29 -5.61 -6.90 -1.30
C ARG A 29 -4.86 -5.65 -1.75
N SER A 30 -3.79 -5.27 -1.04
CA SER A 30 -2.92 -4.17 -1.46
C SER A 30 -2.31 -4.38 -2.84
N MET A 31 -2.22 -5.62 -3.31
CA MET A 31 -1.71 -5.96 -4.64
C MET A 31 -2.67 -5.63 -5.78
N ILE A 32 -3.94 -5.34 -5.48
CA ILE A 32 -4.96 -4.98 -6.47
C ILE A 32 -4.97 -3.45 -6.64
N GLY A 33 -4.49 -2.98 -7.80
CA GLY A 33 -4.45 -1.55 -8.11
C GLY A 33 -5.84 -0.90 -8.11
N HIS A 34 -5.92 0.33 -7.59
CA HIS A 34 -7.16 1.12 -7.45
C HIS A 34 -8.32 0.38 -6.74
N ALA A 35 -8.03 -0.66 -5.96
CA ALA A 35 -9.04 -1.30 -5.12
C ALA A 35 -9.42 -0.40 -3.95
N THR A 36 -10.71 -0.34 -3.66
CA THR A 36 -11.24 0.39 -2.52
C THR A 36 -11.40 -0.53 -1.31
N TRP A 37 -11.86 0.04 -0.20
CA TRP A 37 -12.11 -0.70 1.04
C TRP A 37 -13.17 -1.78 0.83
N GLU A 38 -13.04 -2.85 1.60
CA GLU A 38 -14.02 -3.91 1.74
C GLU A 38 -14.30 -4.11 3.24
N GLY A 39 -15.32 -4.90 3.60
CA GLY A 39 -15.61 -5.27 4.99
C GLY A 39 -14.54 -6.15 5.69
N ARG A 40 -13.32 -6.22 5.15
CA ARG A 40 -12.23 -7.06 5.67
C ARG A 40 -11.66 -6.47 6.97
N ILE A 41 -11.42 -7.34 7.93
CA ILE A 41 -10.69 -7.02 9.16
C ILE A 41 -9.18 -7.12 8.86
N VAL A 42 -8.42 -6.10 9.25
CA VAL A 42 -6.95 -6.12 9.16
C VAL A 42 -6.42 -7.17 10.14
N GLY A 43 -5.65 -8.12 9.62
CA GLY A 43 -5.06 -9.22 10.39
C GLY A 43 -3.78 -8.81 11.12
N PRO A 44 -3.29 -9.64 12.05
CA PRO A 44 -1.96 -9.46 12.63
C PRO A 44 -0.88 -9.59 11.55
N ASP A 45 0.19 -8.85 11.72
CA ASP A 45 1.37 -8.80 10.86
C ASP A 45 1.07 -8.37 9.40
N GLU A 46 -0.05 -7.68 9.20
CA GLU A 46 -0.43 -7.11 7.90
C GLU A 46 -0.18 -5.61 7.85
N HIS A 47 -0.06 -5.08 6.63
CA HIS A 47 -0.03 -3.66 6.37
C HIS A 47 -1.35 -3.16 5.79
N VAL A 48 -1.54 -1.84 5.87
CA VAL A 48 -2.64 -1.10 5.26
C VAL A 48 -2.03 -0.06 4.33
N PHE A 49 -2.33 -0.18 3.04
CA PHE A 49 -2.00 0.83 2.04
C PHE A 49 -3.16 1.83 1.97
N LEU A 50 -2.83 3.11 2.12
CA LEU A 50 -3.76 4.22 2.12
C LEU A 50 -3.38 5.17 1.00
N GLU A 51 -4.33 5.57 0.16
CA GLU A 51 -4.23 6.74 -0.71
C GLU A 51 -5.48 7.61 -0.51
N VAL A 52 -5.28 8.79 0.06
CA VAL A 52 -6.34 9.72 0.45
C VAL A 52 -6.23 11.01 -0.37
N GLY A 53 -7.36 11.55 -0.83
CA GLY A 53 -7.41 12.80 -1.58
C GLY A 53 -8.07 13.91 -0.77
N GLY A 54 -7.31 14.87 -0.24
CA GLY A 54 -7.86 16.10 0.32
C GLY A 54 -8.47 16.95 -0.78
N CYS A 55 -9.61 17.58 -0.52
CA CYS A 55 -10.31 18.43 -1.49
C CYS A 55 -10.79 19.72 -0.82
N TYR A 56 -10.52 20.87 -1.43
CA TYR A 56 -11.06 22.16 -1.02
C TYR A 56 -11.29 23.04 -2.24
N ARG A 57 -12.53 23.54 -2.43
CA ARG A 57 -12.93 24.30 -3.63
C ARG A 57 -12.53 23.60 -4.92
N ARG A 58 -12.72 22.28 -4.98
CA ARG A 58 -12.31 21.38 -6.09
C ARG A 58 -10.81 21.21 -6.33
N TYR A 59 -9.94 21.91 -5.63
CA TYR A 59 -8.50 21.64 -5.67
C TYR A 59 -8.19 20.39 -4.84
N HIS A 60 -7.35 19.52 -5.40
CA HIS A 60 -6.98 18.25 -4.78
C HIS A 60 -5.51 18.22 -4.37
N THR A 61 -5.25 17.56 -3.24
CA THR A 61 -3.95 17.01 -2.90
C THR A 61 -4.15 15.53 -2.58
N ALA A 62 -3.27 14.67 -3.07
CA ALA A 62 -3.36 13.23 -2.82
C ALA A 62 -2.20 12.80 -1.94
N MET A 63 -2.40 11.77 -1.12
CA MET A 63 -1.36 11.29 -0.21
C MET A 63 -1.46 9.79 -0.04
N MET A 64 -0.34 9.12 -0.29
CA MET A 64 -0.11 7.72 0.03
C MET A 64 0.63 7.63 1.34
N ARG A 65 0.14 6.76 2.23
CA ARG A 65 0.83 6.34 3.44
C ARG A 65 0.58 4.85 3.65
N THR A 66 1.48 4.23 4.41
CA THR A 66 1.36 2.82 4.80
C THR A 66 1.35 2.72 6.32
N ALA A 67 0.42 1.93 6.86
CA ALA A 67 0.41 1.56 8.26
C ALA A 67 0.71 0.07 8.41
N ILE A 68 1.36 -0.33 9.49
CA ILE A 68 1.72 -1.71 9.82
C ILE A 68 0.95 -2.12 11.08
N ASN A 69 0.34 -3.30 11.07
CA ASN A 69 -0.36 -3.89 12.20
C ASN A 69 0.43 -5.06 12.76
N GLY A 70 1.46 -4.77 13.56
CA GLY A 70 2.49 -5.73 13.96
C GLY A 70 3.89 -5.13 13.81
N PRO A 71 4.95 -5.95 13.89
CA PRO A 71 6.32 -5.47 13.76
C PRO A 71 6.61 -4.99 12.33
N LEU A 72 7.37 -3.91 12.21
CA LEU A 72 7.93 -3.47 10.94
C LEU A 72 9.04 -4.44 10.50
N THR A 73 8.79 -5.21 9.44
CA THR A 73 9.78 -6.15 8.90
C THR A 73 10.91 -5.41 8.20
N ASP A 74 12.09 -6.04 8.10
CA ASP A 74 13.24 -5.48 7.38
C ASP A 74 12.90 -5.12 5.93
N SER A 75 12.09 -5.93 5.24
CA SER A 75 11.66 -5.68 3.87
C SER A 75 10.78 -4.42 3.74
N MET A 76 9.87 -4.21 4.69
CA MET A 76 9.00 -3.03 4.72
C MET A 76 9.76 -1.78 5.15
N TYR A 77 10.71 -1.90 6.10
CA TYR A 77 11.60 -0.81 6.47
C TYR A 77 12.48 -0.36 5.29
N LYS A 78 13.12 -1.31 4.58
CA LYS A 78 13.90 -0.99 3.38
C LYS A 78 13.04 -0.32 2.30
N ALA A 79 11.82 -0.80 2.09
CA ALA A 79 10.89 -0.17 1.16
C ALA A 79 10.53 1.28 1.57
N GLN A 80 10.26 1.50 2.87
CA GLN A 80 10.02 2.84 3.42
C GLN A 80 11.20 3.78 3.14
N GLU A 81 12.41 3.37 3.51
CA GLU A 81 13.61 4.22 3.36
C GLU A 81 13.93 4.53 1.89
N LEU A 82 13.70 3.58 0.99
CA LEU A 82 13.91 3.82 -0.43
C LEU A 82 12.91 4.83 -1.03
N MET A 83 11.64 4.76 -0.62
CA MET A 83 10.63 5.75 -1.03
C MET A 83 10.91 7.13 -0.45
N LYS A 84 11.37 7.22 0.81
CA LYS A 84 11.82 8.48 1.42
C LYS A 84 13.00 9.07 0.65
N MET A 85 14.02 8.26 0.37
CA MET A 85 15.17 8.66 -0.44
C MET A 85 14.74 9.17 -1.81
N ALA A 86 13.77 8.52 -2.47
CA ALA A 86 13.25 8.98 -3.75
C ALA A 86 12.63 10.38 -3.63
N LEU A 87 11.76 10.62 -2.65
CA LEU A 87 11.14 11.93 -2.43
C LEU A 87 12.18 13.00 -2.07
N ASP A 88 13.11 12.70 -1.15
CA ASP A 88 14.13 13.65 -0.73
C ASP A 88 15.08 14.02 -1.89
N THR A 89 15.40 13.04 -2.75
CA THR A 89 16.17 13.28 -3.97
C THR A 89 15.42 14.22 -4.90
N LEU A 90 14.11 14.02 -5.09
CA LEU A 90 13.33 14.92 -5.93
C LEU A 90 13.33 16.35 -5.41
N HIS A 91 13.15 16.54 -4.10
CA HIS A 91 13.22 17.88 -3.47
C HIS A 91 14.59 18.53 -3.62
N GLY A 92 15.67 17.75 -3.69
CA GLY A 92 17.03 18.27 -3.87
C GLY A 92 17.42 18.60 -5.32
N TYR A 93 16.80 17.96 -6.31
CA TYR A 93 17.26 18.04 -7.72
C TYR A 93 16.24 18.59 -8.70
N VAL A 94 14.93 18.42 -8.45
CA VAL A 94 13.89 18.81 -9.40
C VAL A 94 13.68 20.31 -9.38
N GLN A 95 13.74 20.92 -10.55
CA GLN A 95 13.57 22.37 -10.75
C GLN A 95 12.94 22.67 -12.12
N PRO A 96 12.44 23.90 -12.34
CA PRO A 96 12.00 24.34 -13.65
C PRO A 96 13.05 24.09 -14.75
N GLY A 97 12.58 23.71 -15.95
CA GLY A 97 13.45 23.42 -17.10
C GLY A 97 13.79 21.94 -17.27
N MET A 98 13.65 21.11 -16.24
CA MET A 98 13.71 19.65 -16.38
C MET A 98 12.50 19.13 -17.16
N THR A 99 12.62 17.95 -17.79
CA THR A 99 11.48 17.29 -18.42
C THR A 99 10.73 16.40 -17.43
N VAL A 100 9.47 16.15 -17.72
CA VAL A 100 8.65 15.15 -17.02
C VAL A 100 9.29 13.76 -17.05
N SER A 101 9.93 13.39 -18.16
CA SER A 101 10.71 12.15 -18.27
C SER A 101 11.93 12.12 -17.34
N ASP A 102 12.60 13.25 -17.10
CA ASP A 102 13.75 13.28 -16.18
C ASP A 102 13.32 12.96 -14.75
N VAL A 103 12.19 13.54 -14.33
CA VAL A 103 11.60 13.30 -13.00
C VAL A 103 11.19 11.83 -12.85
N ASP A 104 10.53 11.25 -13.86
CA ASP A 104 10.16 9.84 -13.83
C ASP A 104 11.36 8.90 -13.78
N ASN A 105 12.40 9.21 -14.56
CA ASN A 105 13.65 8.46 -14.56
C ASN A 105 14.35 8.49 -13.19
N LEU A 106 14.37 9.64 -12.50
CA LEU A 106 14.94 9.73 -11.15
C LEU A 106 14.24 8.76 -10.18
N VAL A 107 12.91 8.83 -10.11
CA VAL A 107 12.12 7.94 -9.22
C VAL A 107 12.35 6.48 -9.59
N ARG A 108 12.19 6.15 -10.87
CA ARG A 108 12.25 4.77 -11.35
C ARG A 108 13.66 4.17 -11.17
N ASN A 109 14.71 4.98 -11.33
CA ASN A 109 16.08 4.56 -11.05
C ASN A 109 16.26 4.24 -9.57
N ILE A 110 15.84 5.11 -8.65
CA ILE A 110 15.99 4.86 -7.20
C ILE A 110 15.21 3.61 -6.79
N ILE A 111 13.93 3.51 -7.17
CA ILE A 111 13.09 2.38 -6.80
C ILE A 111 13.59 1.06 -7.40
N SER A 112 14.21 1.06 -8.58
CA SER A 112 14.73 -0.18 -9.18
C SER A 112 15.98 -0.74 -8.47
N HIS A 113 16.69 0.08 -7.69
CA HIS A 113 17.82 -0.36 -6.85
C HIS A 113 17.35 -0.87 -5.49
N ASN A 114 16.41 -1.82 -5.48
CA ASN A 114 15.94 -2.48 -4.26
C ASN A 114 16.26 -3.98 -4.26
N ASP A 115 16.38 -4.56 -3.07
CA ASP A 115 16.64 -5.98 -2.83
C ASP A 115 15.42 -6.72 -2.25
N VAL A 116 14.26 -6.05 -2.16
CA VAL A 116 13.02 -6.58 -1.56
C VAL A 116 12.02 -7.11 -2.59
N GLY A 117 12.42 -7.15 -3.87
CA GLY A 117 11.65 -7.67 -5.00
C GLY A 117 10.56 -6.73 -5.53
N ALA A 118 10.47 -5.51 -5.00
CA ALA A 118 9.43 -4.58 -5.38
C ALA A 118 9.73 -3.89 -6.72
N ARG A 119 8.68 -3.37 -7.35
CA ARG A 119 8.76 -2.68 -8.63
C ARG A 119 7.84 -1.48 -8.66
N LEU A 120 8.27 -0.43 -9.33
CA LEU A 120 7.38 0.62 -9.81
C LEU A 120 6.72 0.15 -11.11
N ILE A 121 5.46 -0.27 -11.05
CA ILE A 121 4.75 -0.87 -12.19
C ILE A 121 3.91 0.12 -12.99
N THR A 122 3.85 1.39 -12.57
CA THR A 122 3.08 2.46 -13.23
C THR A 122 3.96 3.69 -13.49
N ARG A 123 3.33 4.80 -13.89
CA ARG A 123 3.87 6.17 -13.82
C ARG A 123 4.37 6.49 -12.42
N SER A 124 5.41 7.32 -12.30
CA SER A 124 5.93 7.83 -11.02
C SER A 124 5.17 9.05 -10.48
N GLY A 125 4.20 9.56 -11.23
CA GLY A 125 3.40 10.72 -10.84
C GLY A 125 2.45 11.18 -11.92
N TYR A 126 1.66 12.19 -11.58
CA TYR A 126 0.69 12.83 -12.47
C TYR A 126 0.42 14.26 -12.01
N SER A 127 0.04 15.15 -12.93
CA SER A 127 -0.41 16.48 -12.54
C SER A 127 -1.70 16.40 -11.73
N ILE A 128 -1.89 17.35 -10.81
CA ILE A 128 -3.03 17.35 -9.89
C ILE A 128 -3.47 18.78 -9.60
N GLY A 129 -4.77 19.04 -9.64
CA GLY A 129 -5.31 20.38 -9.48
C GLY A 129 -6.80 20.36 -9.26
N ILE A 130 -7.55 20.98 -10.17
CA ILE A 130 -9.02 21.01 -10.11
C ILE A 130 -9.57 19.74 -10.74
N ALA A 131 -10.44 19.03 -10.04
CA ALA A 131 -11.00 17.80 -10.57
C ALA A 131 -12.45 17.54 -10.15
N PHE A 132 -13.09 16.67 -10.95
CA PHE A 132 -14.44 16.16 -10.73
C PHE A 132 -14.42 14.64 -10.94
N PRO A 133 -15.38 13.89 -10.35
CA PRO A 133 -15.48 12.45 -10.59
C PRO A 133 -15.45 12.12 -12.10
N PRO A 134 -14.77 11.03 -12.50
CA PRO A 134 -14.35 9.91 -11.65
C PRO A 134 -12.87 9.90 -11.26
N SER A 135 -12.11 10.98 -11.45
CA SER A 135 -10.69 11.03 -11.06
C SER A 135 -10.26 12.37 -10.50
N TRP A 136 -9.28 12.38 -9.58
CA TRP A 136 -8.54 13.59 -9.20
C TRP A 136 -7.24 13.77 -9.99
N ASP A 137 -6.79 12.77 -10.75
CA ASP A 137 -5.57 12.88 -11.54
C ASP A 137 -5.83 13.63 -12.83
N GLU A 138 -5.02 14.66 -13.08
CA GLU A 138 -4.97 15.35 -14.37
C GLU A 138 -4.02 14.61 -15.32
N GLY A 139 -3.89 13.27 -15.20
CA GLY A 139 -2.92 12.48 -15.94
C GLY A 139 -3.10 12.52 -17.46
N TYR A 140 -4.28 12.93 -17.94
CA TYR A 140 -4.56 13.21 -19.35
C TYR A 140 -3.96 14.56 -19.83
N ILE A 141 -3.62 15.46 -18.92
CA ILE A 141 -2.88 16.70 -19.17
C ILE A 141 -1.39 16.41 -19.09
N CYS A 142 -0.93 15.85 -17.97
CA CYS A 142 0.47 15.53 -17.77
C CYS A 142 0.65 14.33 -16.83
N SER A 143 1.42 13.33 -17.28
CA SER A 143 1.76 12.15 -16.49
C SER A 143 3.27 11.99 -16.45
N LEU A 144 3.85 11.75 -15.27
CA LEU A 144 5.27 11.45 -15.14
C LEU A 144 5.57 10.05 -15.67
N LYS A 145 6.03 10.01 -16.92
CA LYS A 145 6.36 8.79 -17.65
C LYS A 145 7.59 9.02 -18.52
N GLN A 146 8.43 7.99 -18.66
CA GLN A 146 9.54 7.98 -19.59
C GLN A 146 9.10 8.37 -21.01
N GLY A 147 9.87 9.27 -21.64
CA GLY A 147 9.63 9.74 -23.00
C GLY A 147 8.75 10.98 -23.13
N ASP A 148 8.13 11.46 -22.03
CA ASP A 148 7.42 12.74 -22.04
C ASP A 148 8.41 13.92 -21.91
N SER A 149 8.53 14.70 -22.99
CA SER A 149 9.43 15.86 -23.08
C SER A 149 8.83 17.17 -22.57
N THR A 150 7.64 17.12 -21.95
CA THR A 150 7.02 18.30 -21.34
C THR A 150 7.96 18.90 -20.30
N ILE A 151 8.21 20.20 -20.41
CA ILE A 151 9.12 20.94 -19.53
C ILE A 151 8.38 21.39 -18.26
N LEU A 152 8.97 21.12 -17.10
CA LEU A 152 8.49 21.62 -15.81
C LEU A 152 8.59 23.15 -15.78
N ARG A 153 7.49 23.79 -15.38
CA ARG A 153 7.38 25.24 -15.23
C ARG A 153 6.88 25.59 -13.84
N GLN A 154 7.33 26.73 -13.32
CA GLN A 154 6.83 27.30 -12.08
C GLN A 154 5.29 27.32 -12.06
N GLY A 155 4.70 26.96 -10.93
CA GLY A 155 3.25 26.88 -10.71
C GLY A 155 2.60 25.57 -11.13
N MET A 156 3.31 24.67 -11.84
CA MET A 156 2.83 23.32 -12.07
C MET A 156 2.76 22.54 -10.75
N THR A 157 1.82 21.62 -10.66
CA THR A 157 1.53 20.83 -9.46
C THR A 157 1.45 19.36 -9.83
N PHE A 158 2.04 18.50 -9.00
CA PHE A 158 2.14 17.07 -9.27
C PHE A 158 1.93 16.26 -8.01
N HIS A 159 1.28 15.10 -8.15
CA HIS A 159 1.35 14.04 -7.17
C HIS A 159 2.43 13.04 -7.58
N ILE A 160 3.49 12.91 -6.77
CA ILE A 160 4.63 12.03 -7.00
C ILE A 160 4.46 10.76 -6.17
N ILE A 161 4.44 9.60 -6.83
CA ILE A 161 4.09 8.29 -6.28
C ILE A 161 5.22 7.27 -6.44
N PRO A 162 6.29 7.32 -5.63
CA PRO A 162 7.33 6.29 -5.61
C PRO A 162 6.86 4.97 -4.97
N TRP A 163 5.59 4.58 -5.14
CA TRP A 163 5.03 3.37 -4.54
C TRP A 163 5.76 2.10 -5.01
N MET A 164 5.76 1.10 -4.13
CA MET A 164 6.48 -0.16 -4.31
C MET A 164 5.49 -1.32 -4.32
N TRP A 165 5.31 -1.92 -5.50
CA TRP A 165 4.46 -3.09 -5.69
C TRP A 165 5.29 -4.38 -5.64
N GLY A 166 4.84 -5.36 -4.86
CA GLY A 166 5.46 -6.69 -4.81
C GLY A 166 6.64 -6.83 -3.83
N VAL A 167 6.68 -6.04 -2.75
CA VAL A 167 7.61 -6.28 -1.63
C VAL A 167 7.36 -7.69 -1.08
N ASP A 168 8.41 -8.51 -0.98
CA ASP A 168 8.36 -9.95 -0.68
C ASP A 168 7.44 -10.77 -1.61
N GLY A 169 7.09 -10.23 -2.77
CA GLY A 169 6.18 -10.83 -3.75
C GLY A 169 4.69 -10.67 -3.45
N ASN A 170 4.28 -10.10 -2.31
CA ASN A 170 2.86 -10.06 -1.92
C ASN A 170 2.38 -8.80 -1.21
N LYS A 171 3.22 -7.75 -1.10
CA LYS A 171 2.84 -6.49 -0.45
C LYS A 171 3.01 -5.31 -1.39
N THR A 172 2.06 -4.37 -1.30
CA THR A 172 2.19 -3.04 -1.89
C THR A 172 2.20 -2.00 -0.78
N CYS A 173 3.18 -1.10 -0.82
CA CYS A 173 3.28 0.04 0.09
C CYS A 173 3.56 1.32 -0.69
N GLY A 174 3.23 2.46 -0.09
CA GLY A 174 3.43 3.77 -0.70
C GLY A 174 3.69 4.84 0.33
N ILE A 175 4.59 5.74 -0.05
CA ILE A 175 4.76 7.08 0.49
C ILE A 175 4.74 7.98 -0.74
N SER A 176 3.92 9.01 -0.73
CA SER A 176 3.89 9.98 -1.82
C SER A 176 3.86 11.40 -1.30
N ASP A 177 4.05 12.31 -2.23
CA ASP A 177 4.08 13.74 -1.98
C ASP A 177 3.28 14.48 -3.06
N THR A 178 2.49 15.46 -2.67
CA THR A 178 1.93 16.43 -3.61
C THR A 178 2.78 17.68 -3.53
N ILE A 179 3.33 18.08 -4.66
CA ILE A 179 4.30 19.17 -4.77
C ILE A 179 3.82 20.23 -5.75
N TYR A 180 4.39 21.42 -5.62
CA TYR A 180 4.32 22.46 -6.63
C TYR A 180 5.72 22.91 -7.04
N VAL A 181 5.87 23.27 -8.30
CA VAL A 181 7.13 23.75 -8.87
C VAL A 181 7.28 25.23 -8.53
N THR A 182 8.37 25.59 -7.86
CA THR A 182 8.75 26.98 -7.55
C THR A 182 9.57 27.58 -8.70
N ASP A 183 10.16 28.76 -8.50
CA ASP A 183 11.10 29.34 -9.47
C ASP A 183 12.48 28.66 -9.46
N THR A 184 12.87 28.01 -8.36
CA THR A 184 14.18 27.36 -8.20
C THR A 184 14.13 25.86 -7.90
N GLY A 185 12.94 25.27 -7.71
CA GLY A 185 12.84 23.89 -7.26
C GLY A 185 11.40 23.37 -7.18
N ILE A 186 11.15 22.52 -6.19
CA ILE A 186 9.82 22.04 -5.82
C ILE A 186 9.61 22.19 -4.31
N GLU A 187 8.36 22.36 -3.88
CA GLU A 187 7.97 22.35 -2.49
C GLU A 187 6.76 21.45 -2.25
N SER A 188 6.66 20.89 -1.05
CA SER A 188 5.58 19.99 -0.66
C SER A 188 4.38 20.76 -0.08
N PHE A 189 3.17 20.30 -0.37
CA PHE A 189 1.96 20.72 0.34
C PHE A 189 1.82 20.06 1.73
N PHE A 190 2.70 19.11 2.06
CA PHE A 190 2.62 18.29 3.26
C PHE A 190 3.78 18.55 4.21
N THR A 191 3.48 18.57 5.50
CA THR A 191 4.45 18.61 6.59
C THR A 191 4.44 17.33 7.43
N LEU A 192 3.67 16.32 6.99
CA LEU A 192 3.49 15.06 7.70
C LEU A 192 4.72 14.17 7.56
N ASP A 193 4.99 13.42 8.63
CA ASP A 193 6.00 12.38 8.63
C ASP A 193 5.78 11.39 7.47
N LYS A 194 6.88 10.86 6.96
CA LYS A 194 6.93 9.89 5.87
C LYS A 194 7.13 8.46 6.40
N ASP A 195 7.51 8.30 7.67
CA ASP A 195 7.62 6.99 8.29
C ASP A 195 6.26 6.27 8.31
N PHE A 196 6.32 4.94 8.22
CA PHE A 196 5.14 4.11 8.36
C PHE A 196 4.62 4.18 9.79
N VAL A 197 3.30 4.25 9.91
CA VAL A 197 2.66 4.18 11.22
C VAL A 197 2.65 2.72 11.67
N VAL A 198 3.41 2.40 12.70
CA VAL A 198 3.47 1.05 13.27
C VAL A 198 2.54 0.95 14.47
N HIS A 199 1.59 0.02 14.40
CA HIS A 199 0.71 -0.33 15.51
C HIS A 199 1.17 -1.64 16.15
N ASP A 200 1.58 -1.55 17.40
CA ASP A 200 1.90 -2.73 18.20
C ASP A 200 0.62 -3.53 18.45
N THR A 201 0.44 -4.61 17.68
CA THR A 201 -0.49 -5.66 18.06
C THR A 201 0.30 -6.66 18.90
N PRO A 202 -0.15 -6.99 20.13
CA PRO A 202 0.42 -8.11 20.86
C PRO A 202 0.33 -9.35 19.96
N SER A 203 1.48 -9.87 19.56
CA SER A 203 1.57 -11.18 18.91
C SER A 203 0.68 -12.14 19.69
N GLN A 204 -0.28 -12.80 19.01
CA GLN A 204 -0.92 -14.00 19.55
C GLN A 204 0.12 -15.13 19.58
N SER A 205 1.20 -14.95 20.33
CA SER A 205 2.12 -16.01 20.66
C SER A 205 1.46 -16.89 21.73
N ALA A 206 1.21 -18.14 21.33
CA ALA A 206 0.81 -19.27 22.16
C ALA A 206 -0.54 -19.15 22.91
N GLN A 207 -1.64 -19.41 22.21
CA GLN A 207 -2.67 -20.23 22.86
C GLN A 207 -2.04 -21.62 23.12
N PRO A 208 -2.01 -22.12 24.37
CA PRO A 208 -1.57 -23.49 24.61
C PRO A 208 -2.51 -24.41 23.85
N ARG A 209 -1.96 -25.25 22.96
CA ARG A 209 -2.72 -26.31 22.30
C ARG A 209 -3.51 -27.04 23.37
N SER A 210 -4.84 -26.95 23.32
CA SER A 210 -5.70 -27.59 24.30
C SER A 210 -5.34 -29.07 24.41
N SER A 211 -5.23 -29.55 25.64
CA SER A 211 -4.79 -30.90 26.02
C SER A 211 -5.74 -32.03 25.59
N LYS A 212 -6.73 -31.76 24.74
CA LYS A 212 -7.74 -32.75 24.33
C LYS A 212 -7.23 -33.80 23.33
N ALA A 213 -6.11 -33.57 22.65
CA ALA A 213 -5.56 -34.53 21.67
C ALA A 213 -4.76 -35.70 22.30
N ARG A 214 -4.44 -35.67 23.60
CA ARG A 214 -3.61 -36.72 24.24
C ARG A 214 -4.41 -37.83 24.94
N GLN A 215 -5.74 -37.71 25.03
CA GLN A 215 -6.59 -38.70 25.72
C GLN A 215 -7.24 -39.75 24.79
N GLN A 216 -7.22 -39.57 23.46
CA GLN A 216 -7.81 -40.56 22.53
C GLN A 216 -6.85 -41.68 22.08
N ALA A 217 -5.57 -41.63 22.43
CA ALA A 217 -4.59 -42.66 22.04
C ALA A 217 -4.38 -43.79 23.07
N LYS A 218 -5.17 -43.84 24.16
CA LYS A 218 -4.98 -44.79 25.28
C LYS A 218 -6.08 -45.86 25.44
N GLN A 219 -6.94 -46.06 24.45
CA GLN A 219 -7.88 -47.20 24.44
C GLN A 219 -7.57 -48.11 23.26
N ARG A 220 -6.62 -49.03 23.46
CA ARG A 220 -6.60 -50.31 22.73
C ARG A 220 -7.34 -51.33 23.61
N PRO A 221 -8.39 -52.01 23.14
CA PRO A 221 -8.89 -53.19 23.82
C PRO A 221 -7.96 -54.37 23.54
N THR A 222 -7.55 -55.03 24.60
CA THR A 222 -6.99 -56.38 24.58
C THR A 222 -8.07 -57.39 24.22
N THR A 223 -7.62 -58.39 23.47
CA THR A 223 -8.26 -59.57 22.88
C THR A 223 -9.31 -60.28 23.74
N ASP A 224 -10.33 -60.84 23.09
CA ASP A 224 -10.84 -62.17 23.47
C ASP A 224 -11.15 -63.00 22.21
N LEU A 225 -10.53 -64.17 22.17
CA LEU A 225 -10.76 -65.25 21.23
C LEU A 225 -12.11 -65.91 21.55
N ASN A 226 -12.92 -66.16 20.54
CA ASN A 226 -13.81 -67.31 20.57
C ASN A 226 -14.03 -67.89 19.17
N ILE A 227 -13.69 -69.17 19.08
CA ILE A 227 -13.81 -70.06 17.93
C ILE A 227 -15.23 -70.62 17.93
N VAL A 228 -16.00 -70.45 16.84
CA VAL A 228 -16.89 -71.52 16.34
C VAL A 228 -16.99 -71.41 14.81
N ASN A 229 -16.88 -72.59 14.21
CA ASN A 229 -16.80 -72.96 12.80
C ASN A 229 -18.21 -72.99 12.14
N VAL A 230 -18.25 -73.09 10.80
CA VAL A 230 -19.19 -73.88 9.95
C VAL A 230 -19.58 -73.18 8.61
N GLN A 231 -19.10 -73.83 7.53
CA GLN A 231 -19.62 -74.04 6.15
C GLN A 231 -19.92 -72.90 5.13
N GLU A 232 -19.11 -72.92 4.06
CA GLU A 232 -19.39 -73.07 2.62
C GLU A 232 -20.62 -72.42 1.92
N ALA A 233 -20.35 -71.63 0.86
CA ALA A 233 -20.82 -71.75 -0.55
C ALA A 233 -20.37 -70.49 -1.33
N LYS A 234 -19.39 -70.53 -2.23
CA LYS A 234 -19.42 -70.81 -3.69
C LYS A 234 -20.40 -69.98 -4.56
N ASP A 235 -19.76 -69.29 -5.51
CA ASP A 235 -20.18 -68.92 -6.89
C ASP A 235 -21.17 -67.76 -7.13
N ALA A 236 -20.63 -66.63 -7.61
CA ALA A 236 -20.97 -65.94 -8.87
C ALA A 236 -19.96 -64.83 -9.18
#